data_AF-A0A8J4YE00-F1
#
_entry.id   AF-A0A8J4YE00-F1
#
_cell.length_a   1.000
_cell.length_b   1.000
_cell.length_c   1.000
_cell.angle_alpha   90.00
_cell.angle_beta   90.00
_cell.angle_gamma   90.00
#
_symmetry.space_group_name_H-M   'P 1'
#
loop_
_entity.id
_entity.type
_entity.pdbx_description
1 polymer ?
#
loop_
_entity_poly.entity_id
_entity_poly.type
_entity_poly.pdbx_seq_one_letter_code
_entity_poly.pdbx_strand_id
1 'polypeptide(L)'
;MNFTAPCLGPVVWSSKPSADGYDVHNLVSGNKGFKGADFIRPPVDISVTFPVPIDISYIKMVARLEQKRSTAFSVFTEPEDITSSHPQNASGPSQVPSPSGPSRGKSSVSSAVNASSEHSSKPPVITLDGDMSDIYLCVGKFYTKSEDELALKNHHYRHWLRLPMPDDNSIMKGHSVFRGSLRHCNRKALRCVKSIIVRIQNTAERGPPVLHCLEVWGQPGISTNKNKRRELLKQWMAYKPVAVVKPVVPRLYNSNPEENKTEKSHNEELINRELLEVPEDFLDPLTCDVMTVPLLLPSGNSIDAHTLDRYIAGEATWGRPASDPFTGVPFRGGKQPAPNVALKARIDRQALHLSHLYIGPSLRPHSLYVYYIYSF
;
A
#
# COMPACT_ATOMS: atom_id res chain seq x y z
N MET A 1 12.26 -11.28 7.74
CA MET A 1 10.82 -11.51 7.51
C MET A 1 10.18 -10.16 7.21
N ASN A 2 9.26 -10.07 6.26
CA ASN A 2 8.43 -8.89 6.09
C ASN A 2 7.17 -9.01 6.99
N PHE A 3 7.08 -8.20 8.04
CA PHE A 3 5.99 -8.19 9.02
C PHE A 3 4.73 -7.48 8.57
N THR A 4 4.74 -6.87 7.39
CA THR A 4 3.52 -6.38 6.72
C THR A 4 2.90 -7.43 5.80
N ALA A 5 3.54 -8.59 5.63
CA ALA A 5 3.01 -9.64 4.78
C ALA A 5 1.72 -10.23 5.37
N PRO A 6 0.71 -10.51 4.53
CA PRO A 6 -0.64 -10.87 4.99
C PRO A 6 -0.65 -12.22 5.71
N CYS A 7 0.28 -13.13 5.37
CA CYS A 7 0.43 -14.42 6.04
C CYS A 7 0.82 -14.33 7.52
N LEU A 8 1.33 -13.18 7.97
CA LEU A 8 1.68 -12.94 9.36
C LEU A 8 0.57 -12.24 10.15
N GLY A 9 -0.50 -11.80 9.48
CA GLY A 9 -1.66 -11.16 10.10
C GLY A 9 -1.38 -9.81 10.77
N PRO A 10 -0.67 -8.85 10.12
CA PRO A 10 -0.60 -7.49 10.63
C PRO A 10 -1.98 -6.82 10.60
N VAL A 11 -2.24 -5.93 11.56
CA VAL A 11 -3.42 -5.06 11.57
C VAL A 11 -3.00 -3.70 11.07
N VAL A 12 -3.73 -3.15 10.10
CA VAL A 12 -3.43 -1.84 9.50
C VAL A 12 -4.64 -0.91 9.60
N TRP A 13 -4.39 0.38 9.83
CA TRP A 13 -5.41 1.41 9.93
C TRP A 13 -4.92 2.75 9.36
N SER A 14 -5.86 3.59 8.92
CA SER A 14 -5.61 4.95 8.43
C SER A 14 -6.42 5.97 9.22
N SER A 15 -5.82 7.10 9.56
CA SER A 15 -6.51 8.20 10.27
C SER A 15 -7.49 9.00 9.43
N LYS A 16 -7.49 8.80 8.12
CA LYS A 16 -8.35 9.50 7.16
C LYS A 16 -8.98 8.52 6.16
N PRO A 17 -10.15 8.86 5.60
CA PRO A 17 -10.80 8.05 4.58
C PRO A 17 -9.96 7.95 3.30
N SER A 18 -10.04 6.80 2.64
CA SER A 18 -9.39 6.49 1.37
C SER A 18 -10.31 6.74 0.18
N ALA A 19 -9.72 6.81 -1.01
CA ALA A 19 -10.45 6.72 -2.27
C ALA A 19 -10.94 5.29 -2.51
N ASP A 20 -11.98 5.14 -3.33
CA ASP A 20 -12.60 3.85 -3.61
C ASP A 20 -11.60 2.86 -4.24
N GLY A 21 -11.46 1.69 -3.61
CA GLY A 21 -10.52 0.66 -4.03
C GLY A 21 -9.05 0.91 -3.68
N TYR A 22 -8.72 1.99 -2.97
CA TYR A 22 -7.38 2.33 -2.46
C TYR A 22 -7.32 2.40 -0.93
N ASP A 23 -8.00 1.48 -0.26
CA ASP A 23 -8.05 1.42 1.19
C ASP A 23 -6.70 1.03 1.80
N VAL A 24 -6.58 1.14 3.12
CA VAL A 24 -5.29 0.93 3.79
C VAL A 24 -4.88 -0.56 3.83
N HIS A 25 -5.82 -1.50 3.74
CA HIS A 25 -5.53 -2.94 3.72
C HIS A 25 -4.77 -3.39 2.47
N ASN A 26 -4.87 -2.63 1.38
CA ASN A 26 -4.09 -2.83 0.17
C ASN A 26 -2.57 -2.86 0.40
N LEU A 27 -2.08 -2.13 1.42
CA LEU A 27 -0.66 -2.10 1.79
C LEU A 27 -0.16 -3.43 2.36
N VAL A 28 -1.04 -4.24 2.95
CA VAL A 28 -0.68 -5.55 3.52
C VAL A 28 -1.13 -6.71 2.63
N SER A 29 -2.17 -6.53 1.80
CA SER A 29 -2.60 -7.55 0.83
C SER A 29 -1.77 -7.58 -0.44
N GLY A 30 -0.96 -6.54 -0.69
CA GLY A 30 -0.08 -6.43 -1.87
C GLY A 30 -0.79 -5.99 -3.15
N ASN A 31 -1.93 -5.31 -3.05
CA ASN A 31 -2.74 -4.88 -4.19
C ASN A 31 -2.87 -3.36 -4.21
N LYS A 32 -2.82 -2.70 -5.38
CA LYS A 32 -3.19 -1.28 -5.65
C LYS A 32 -2.59 -0.13 -4.81
N GLY A 33 -2.16 -0.34 -3.57
CA GLY A 33 -1.70 0.70 -2.65
C GLY A 33 -2.81 1.49 -1.95
N PHE A 34 -2.40 2.44 -1.13
CA PHE A 34 -3.24 3.38 -0.40
C PHE A 34 -3.28 4.75 -1.09
N LYS A 35 -4.47 5.36 -1.14
CA LYS A 35 -4.70 6.74 -1.60
C LYS A 35 -5.80 7.34 -0.74
N GLY A 36 -5.52 8.48 -0.10
CA GLY A 36 -6.54 9.27 0.56
C GLY A 36 -7.60 9.76 -0.43
N ALA A 37 -8.83 9.98 0.02
CA ALA A 37 -9.85 10.60 -0.83
C ALA A 37 -9.36 11.97 -1.37
N ASP A 38 -9.88 12.44 -2.50
CA ASP A 38 -9.30 13.60 -3.22
C ASP A 38 -9.32 14.93 -2.43
N PHE A 39 -10.17 15.03 -1.40
CA PHE A 39 -10.24 16.17 -0.47
C PHE A 39 -9.31 16.02 0.74
N ILE A 40 -8.72 14.85 0.98
CA ILE A 40 -7.80 14.61 2.08
C ILE A 40 -6.46 15.26 1.78
N ARG A 41 -5.95 16.00 2.77
CA ARG A 41 -4.62 16.61 2.75
C ARG A 41 -3.81 16.09 3.93
N PRO A 42 -2.47 16.05 3.80
CA PRO A 42 -1.60 15.77 4.94
C PRO A 42 -1.89 16.69 6.14
N PRO A 43 -1.65 16.22 7.39
CA PRO A 43 -1.06 14.93 7.73
C PRO A 43 -2.05 13.76 7.68
N VAL A 44 -1.56 12.60 7.24
CA VAL A 44 -2.29 11.31 7.31
C VAL A 44 -1.42 10.25 7.96
N ASP A 45 -1.99 9.52 8.91
CA ASP A 45 -1.29 8.49 9.66
C ASP A 45 -1.77 7.12 9.21
N ILE A 46 -0.81 6.29 8.83
CA ILE A 46 -1.01 4.88 8.54
C ILE A 46 -0.34 4.10 9.67
N SER A 47 -1.12 3.38 10.46
CA SER A 47 -0.61 2.56 11.55
C SER A 47 -0.58 1.09 11.16
N VAL A 48 0.47 0.39 11.61
CA VAL A 48 0.60 -1.07 11.48
C VAL A 48 0.93 -1.65 12.84
N THR A 49 0.06 -2.52 13.34
CA THR A 49 0.29 -3.33 14.55
C THR A 49 0.72 -4.73 14.16
N PHE A 50 1.81 -5.20 14.74
CA PHE A 50 2.39 -6.50 14.42
C PHE A 50 1.78 -7.62 15.27
N PRO A 51 1.73 -8.87 14.77
CA PRO A 51 1.22 -10.01 15.52
C PRO A 51 2.04 -10.35 16.77
N VAL A 52 3.29 -9.90 16.82
CA VAL A 52 4.23 -10.00 17.95
C VAL A 52 5.13 -8.76 17.93
N PRO A 53 5.72 -8.34 19.06
CA PRO A 53 6.75 -7.31 19.06
C PRO A 53 7.91 -7.72 18.15
N ILE A 54 8.47 -6.78 17.38
CA ILE A 54 9.53 -7.05 16.40
C ILE A 54 10.77 -6.17 16.59
N ASP A 55 11.93 -6.68 16.20
CA ASP A 55 13.11 -5.85 16.00
C ASP A 55 13.15 -5.40 14.54
N ILE A 56 13.09 -4.09 14.30
CA ILE A 56 13.01 -3.52 12.95
C ILE A 56 14.44 -3.43 12.37
N SER A 57 14.65 -4.03 11.21
CA SER A 57 15.90 -3.93 10.44
C SER A 57 15.82 -2.88 9.35
N TYR A 58 14.71 -2.88 8.61
CA TYR A 58 14.59 -2.13 7.37
C TYR A 58 13.11 -1.83 7.10
N ILE A 59 12.81 -0.64 6.61
CA ILE A 59 11.48 -0.25 6.13
C ILE A 59 11.62 0.17 4.67
N LYS A 60 10.84 -0.44 3.79
CA LYS A 60 10.70 -0.04 2.39
C LYS A 60 9.34 0.60 2.20
N MET A 61 9.32 1.70 1.48
CA MET A 61 8.09 2.42 1.14
C MET A 61 8.14 2.83 -0.32
N VAL A 62 7.03 2.70 -1.05
CA VAL A 62 6.90 3.27 -2.40
C VAL A 62 5.92 4.44 -2.34
N ALA A 63 6.44 5.65 -2.48
CA ALA A 63 5.78 6.92 -2.24
C ALA A 63 5.03 7.49 -3.46
N ARG A 64 5.20 6.88 -4.65
CA ARG A 64 4.43 7.20 -5.84
C ARG A 64 3.35 6.15 -6.07
N LEU A 65 2.15 6.63 -6.38
CA LEU A 65 1.05 5.83 -6.86
C LEU A 65 0.39 6.59 -8.01
N GLU A 66 0.39 6.00 -9.21
CA GLU A 66 -0.03 6.69 -10.43
C GLU A 66 0.75 8.00 -10.62
N GLN A 67 0.05 9.10 -10.95
CA GLN A 67 0.62 10.44 -11.07
C GLN A 67 0.75 11.18 -9.73
N LYS A 68 0.32 10.58 -8.60
CA LYS A 68 0.37 11.22 -7.29
C LYS A 68 1.61 10.76 -6.52
N ARG A 69 2.16 11.66 -5.70
CA ARG A 69 3.36 11.38 -4.91
C ARG A 69 3.26 11.99 -3.52
N SER A 70 3.62 11.23 -2.51
CA SER A 70 3.90 11.74 -1.16
C SER A 70 5.40 12.04 -1.01
N THR A 71 5.73 13.19 -0.42
CA THR A 71 7.09 13.76 -0.47
C THR A 71 7.72 13.95 0.90
N ALA A 72 6.94 13.90 1.98
CA ALA A 72 7.47 14.00 3.34
C ALA A 72 6.81 12.96 4.24
N PHE A 73 7.63 12.26 5.01
CA PHE A 73 7.22 11.17 5.88
C PHE A 73 7.86 11.34 7.27
N SER A 74 7.11 11.01 8.31
CA SER A 74 7.67 10.75 9.65
C SER A 74 7.32 9.33 10.06
N VAL A 75 8.29 8.60 10.59
CA VAL A 75 8.10 7.24 11.07
C VAL A 75 8.18 7.24 12.58
N PHE A 76 7.16 6.72 13.23
CA PHE A 76 7.08 6.53 14.66
C PHE A 76 6.95 5.06 15.01
N THR A 77 7.44 4.69 16.18
CA THR A 77 7.41 3.33 16.71
C THR A 77 6.86 3.33 18.13
N GLU A 78 6.05 2.34 18.45
CA GLU A 78 5.61 2.03 19.82
C GLU A 78 6.38 0.81 20.33
N PRO A 79 7.37 0.99 21.22
CA PRO A 79 8.08 -0.13 21.84
C PRO A 79 7.19 -0.89 22.84
N GLU A 80 7.52 -2.16 23.09
CA GLU A 80 6.93 -2.92 24.17
C GLU A 80 7.45 -2.44 25.54
N ASP A 81 6.56 -1.84 26.34
CA ASP A 81 6.80 -1.65 27.77
C ASP A 81 6.89 -3.00 28.48
N ILE A 82 8.07 -3.27 29.04
CA ILE A 82 8.31 -4.47 29.87
C ILE A 82 7.76 -4.27 31.30
N THR A 83 7.14 -3.12 31.60
CA THR A 83 6.67 -2.75 32.95
C THR A 83 5.21 -3.13 33.21
N SER A 84 4.79 -4.35 32.84
CA SER A 84 3.51 -4.92 33.30
C SER A 84 3.57 -6.42 33.62
N SER A 85 4.72 -6.91 34.09
CA SER A 85 4.77 -8.16 34.85
C SER A 85 4.98 -7.86 36.34
N HIS A 86 3.94 -7.39 37.03
CA HIS A 86 3.87 -7.56 38.47
C HIS A 86 3.16 -8.90 38.72
N PRO A 87 3.84 -9.95 39.18
CA PRO A 87 3.17 -11.17 39.57
C PRO A 87 2.31 -10.84 40.80
N GLN A 88 0.99 -10.94 40.66
CA GLN A 88 0.10 -11.02 41.81
C GLN A 88 0.36 -12.37 42.49
N ASN A 89 1.36 -12.39 43.38
CA ASN A 89 1.48 -13.45 44.36
C ASN A 89 0.46 -13.20 45.45
N ALA A 90 -0.43 -14.17 45.60
CA ALA A 90 -1.30 -14.34 46.74
C ALA A 90 -0.49 -14.45 48.04
N SER A 91 -0.83 -13.62 49.03
CA SER A 91 -0.65 -13.96 50.44
C SER A 91 -1.71 -13.21 51.24
N GLY A 92 -2.56 -13.98 51.92
CA GLY A 92 -3.59 -13.51 52.85
C GLY A 92 -3.02 -12.81 54.09
N PRO A 93 -3.91 -12.39 55.01
CA PRO A 93 -3.67 -11.31 55.95
C PRO A 93 -2.89 -11.78 57.16
N SER A 94 -1.98 -10.93 57.67
CA SER A 94 -1.41 -11.11 59.00
C SER A 94 -1.53 -9.82 59.80
N GLN A 95 -2.28 -9.94 60.89
CA GLN A 95 -2.55 -8.94 61.92
C GLN A 95 -1.28 -8.58 62.70
N VAL A 96 -1.09 -7.30 63.03
CA VAL A 96 -0.41 -6.87 64.27
C VAL A 96 -0.95 -5.48 64.67
N PRO A 97 -1.06 -5.15 65.97
CA PRO A 97 -2.08 -4.24 66.49
C PRO A 97 -1.60 -2.80 66.73
N SER A 98 -2.60 -1.93 66.95
CA SER A 98 -2.51 -0.52 67.33
C SER A 98 -1.69 -0.25 68.61
N PRO A 99 -1.32 1.02 68.84
CA PRO A 99 -1.95 1.68 69.99
C PRO A 99 -2.50 3.09 69.71
N SER A 100 -3.37 3.47 70.64
CA SER A 100 -4.34 4.56 70.77
C SER A 100 -3.81 6.01 70.76
N GLY A 101 -4.66 6.93 70.27
CA GLY A 101 -4.64 8.36 70.59
C GLY A 101 -5.69 9.18 69.79
N PRO A 102 -6.59 9.98 70.41
CA PRO A 102 -7.84 10.41 69.77
C PRO A 102 -7.84 11.87 69.27
N SER A 103 -8.66 12.20 68.25
CA SER A 103 -9.57 13.37 68.28
C SER A 103 -10.36 13.62 66.98
N ARG A 104 -11.69 13.69 67.16
CA ARG A 104 -12.68 14.65 66.61
C ARG A 104 -12.74 14.97 65.10
N GLY A 105 -13.89 14.61 64.50
CA GLY A 105 -14.80 15.64 63.93
C GLY A 105 -15.36 15.44 62.51
N LYS A 106 -16.68 15.17 62.46
CA LYS A 106 -17.71 15.70 61.51
C LYS A 106 -17.89 15.10 60.09
N SER A 107 -18.86 14.18 60.00
CA SER A 107 -20.09 14.13 59.15
C SER A 107 -20.29 15.03 57.91
N SER A 108 -20.68 14.42 56.77
CA SER A 108 -21.90 14.67 55.93
C SER A 108 -21.75 13.99 54.55
N VAL A 109 -22.40 12.87 54.20
CA VAL A 109 -23.76 12.65 53.61
C VAL A 109 -24.20 13.63 52.51
N SER A 110 -24.29 13.12 51.26
CA SER A 110 -25.43 13.23 50.30
C SER A 110 -25.08 12.44 49.01
N SER A 111 -25.68 11.29 48.71
CA SER A 111 -26.99 11.00 48.07
C SER A 111 -27.13 11.38 46.57
N ALA A 112 -26.90 10.36 45.73
CA ALA A 112 -27.67 9.87 44.57
C ALA A 112 -28.33 10.83 43.56
N VAL A 113 -28.09 10.58 42.27
CA VAL A 113 -29.15 10.51 41.24
C VAL A 113 -28.71 9.60 40.07
N ASN A 114 -29.60 8.65 39.73
CA ASN A 114 -29.56 7.79 38.55
C ASN A 114 -30.00 8.56 37.30
N ALA A 115 -29.39 8.29 36.14
CA ALA A 115 -30.04 8.46 34.84
C ALA A 115 -29.47 7.46 33.82
N SER A 116 -30.33 6.56 33.38
CA SER A 116 -30.10 5.58 32.31
C SER A 116 -30.17 6.26 30.95
N SER A 117 -29.23 5.97 30.04
CA SER A 117 -29.42 6.19 28.60
C SER A 117 -28.52 5.25 27.80
N GLU A 118 -29.14 4.62 26.81
CA GLU A 118 -28.62 3.60 25.89
C GLU A 118 -27.44 4.13 25.06
N HIS A 119 -26.35 3.36 24.97
CA HIS A 119 -25.21 3.65 24.10
C HIS A 119 -25.08 2.60 22.99
N SER A 120 -25.49 2.98 21.79
CA SER A 120 -25.13 2.36 20.53
C SER A 120 -23.63 2.58 20.26
N SER A 121 -22.86 1.49 20.16
CA SER A 121 -21.41 1.51 20.03
C SER A 121 -20.96 1.76 18.58
N LYS A 122 -20.48 2.96 18.30
CA LYS A 122 -19.53 3.25 17.20
C LYS A 122 -18.17 3.59 17.82
N PRO A 123 -17.03 3.13 17.25
CA PRO A 123 -15.70 3.46 17.79
C PRO A 123 -15.38 4.94 17.52
N PRO A 124 -14.60 5.60 18.39
CA PRO A 124 -14.39 7.04 18.31
C PRO A 124 -13.40 7.39 17.19
N VAL A 125 -13.74 8.44 16.44
CA VAL A 125 -12.83 9.11 15.50
C VAL A 125 -11.80 9.89 16.31
N ILE A 126 -10.53 9.47 16.28
CA ILE A 126 -9.46 10.12 17.05
C ILE A 126 -8.64 11.01 16.12
N THR A 127 -8.76 12.32 16.29
CA THR A 127 -7.81 13.33 15.80
C THR A 127 -6.61 13.42 16.74
N LEU A 128 -5.41 13.51 16.15
CA LEU A 128 -4.12 13.47 16.85
C LEU A 128 -3.71 14.84 17.38
N ASP A 129 -4.21 15.22 18.56
CA ASP A 129 -3.69 16.37 19.31
C ASP A 129 -3.59 15.99 20.81
N GLY A 130 -2.38 15.95 21.36
CA GLY A 130 -2.15 16.01 22.81
C GLY A 130 -1.41 14.85 23.49
N ASP A 131 -1.90 13.61 23.43
CA ASP A 131 -1.58 12.60 24.47
C ASP A 131 -0.72 11.40 23.99
N MET A 132 -0.41 11.30 22.69
CA MET A 132 0.29 10.14 22.10
C MET A 132 1.83 10.27 22.07
N SER A 133 2.38 11.43 22.45
CA SER A 133 3.80 11.76 22.30
C SER A 133 4.72 10.88 23.14
N ASP A 134 4.21 10.36 24.27
CA ASP A 134 5.00 9.56 25.20
C ASP A 134 5.05 8.07 24.81
N ILE A 135 4.07 7.61 24.03
CA ILE A 135 3.94 6.20 23.60
C ILE A 135 4.71 5.97 22.30
N TYR A 136 4.66 6.94 21.37
CA TYR A 136 5.25 6.82 20.04
C TYR A 136 6.54 7.61 19.90
N LEU A 137 7.64 6.91 19.63
CA LEU A 137 8.97 7.50 19.44
C LEU A 137 9.21 7.79 17.95
N CYS A 138 9.55 9.03 17.60
CA CYS A 138 9.88 9.42 16.22
C CYS A 138 11.27 8.89 15.82
N VAL A 139 11.33 7.84 15.00
CA VAL A 139 12.59 7.18 14.58
C VAL A 139 13.15 7.70 13.26
N GLY A 140 12.47 8.66 12.63
CA GLY A 140 13.00 9.37 11.46
C GLY A 140 11.99 10.28 10.79
N LYS A 141 12.52 11.31 10.12
CA LYS A 141 11.78 12.22 9.23
C LYS A 141 12.49 12.22 7.89
N PHE A 142 11.75 12.00 6.81
CA PHE A 142 12.30 11.76 5.49
C PHE A 142 11.58 12.62 4.47
N TYR A 143 12.34 13.26 3.59
CA TYR A 143 11.84 14.14 2.56
C TYR A 143 12.39 13.69 1.22
N THR A 144 11.52 13.34 0.29
CA THR A 144 11.87 12.94 -1.08
C THR A 144 11.44 14.03 -2.05
N LYS A 145 12.26 14.27 -3.08
CA LYS A 145 11.96 15.26 -4.12
C LYS A 145 11.40 14.55 -5.35
N SER A 146 12.13 13.56 -5.84
CA SER A 146 11.84 12.81 -7.06
C SER A 146 11.93 11.29 -6.86
N GLU A 147 12.36 10.85 -5.68
CA GLU A 147 12.51 9.44 -5.34
C GLU A 147 11.16 8.78 -5.08
N ASP A 148 10.98 7.61 -5.69
CA ASP A 148 9.76 6.81 -5.58
C ASP A 148 9.81 5.83 -4.45
N GLU A 149 11.00 5.33 -4.16
CA GLU A 149 11.21 4.35 -3.12
C GLU A 149 12.01 4.98 -1.98
N LEU A 150 11.57 4.75 -0.75
CA LEU A 150 12.34 5.05 0.44
C LEU A 150 12.83 3.73 1.04
N ALA A 151 14.15 3.61 1.14
CA ALA A 151 14.87 2.50 1.72
C ALA A 151 15.46 2.93 3.08
N LEU A 152 14.75 2.64 4.18
CA LEU A 152 15.07 3.14 5.51
C LEU A 152 15.73 2.05 6.36
N LYS A 153 17.02 2.22 6.69
CA LYS A 153 17.82 1.18 7.37
C LYS A 153 18.06 1.48 8.85
N ASN A 154 17.82 0.50 9.71
CA ASN A 154 18.32 0.48 11.09
C ASN A 154 19.74 -0.09 11.11
N HIS A 155 20.74 0.78 11.23
CA HIS A 155 22.16 0.38 11.21
C HIS A 155 22.61 -0.30 12.52
N HIS A 156 21.79 -0.24 13.57
CA HIS A 156 22.05 -0.90 14.85
C HIS A 156 21.29 -2.22 14.99
N TYR A 157 20.65 -2.69 13.91
CA TYR A 157 19.97 -3.99 13.90
C TYR A 157 20.95 -5.13 14.13
N ARG A 158 20.61 -6.04 15.04
CA ARG A 158 21.38 -7.24 15.35
C ARG A 158 20.55 -8.46 14.99
N HIS A 159 20.97 -9.16 13.94
CA HIS A 159 20.34 -10.41 13.57
C HIS A 159 20.68 -11.48 14.61
N TRP A 160 19.66 -12.19 15.11
CA TRP A 160 19.86 -13.44 15.84
C TRP A 160 19.17 -14.61 15.13
N LEU A 161 18.29 -14.33 14.17
CA LEU A 161 17.69 -15.31 13.27
C LEU A 161 18.32 -15.15 11.87
N ARG A 162 18.83 -16.24 11.29
CA ARG A 162 19.32 -16.23 9.90
C ARG A 162 18.13 -16.26 8.95
N LEU A 163 17.75 -15.10 8.44
CA LEU A 163 16.68 -14.96 7.44
C LEU A 163 17.23 -14.28 6.19
N PRO A 164 16.76 -14.68 4.99
CA PRO A 164 17.01 -13.89 3.79
C PRO A 164 16.42 -12.48 4.03
N MET A 165 17.28 -11.48 3.91
CA MET A 165 16.91 -10.07 3.95
C MET A 165 16.74 -9.60 2.51
N PRO A 166 15.92 -8.55 2.27
CA PRO A 166 15.81 -7.99 0.94
C PRO A 166 17.19 -7.54 0.49
N ASP A 167 17.67 -8.08 -0.64
CA ASP A 167 18.89 -7.59 -1.26
C ASP A 167 18.70 -6.11 -1.59
N ASP A 168 19.73 -5.30 -1.37
CA ASP A 168 19.76 -3.89 -1.79
C ASP A 168 19.51 -3.71 -3.30
N ASN A 169 19.56 -4.82 -4.06
CA ASN A 169 19.35 -4.91 -5.50
C ASN A 169 17.90 -5.28 -5.90
N SER A 170 17.01 -5.53 -4.93
CA SER A 170 15.54 -5.67 -5.12
C SER A 170 14.86 -4.31 -5.37
N ILE A 171 15.59 -3.38 -5.98
CA ILE A 171 15.06 -2.13 -6.50
C ILE A 171 14.25 -2.55 -7.72
N MET A 172 12.98 -2.17 -7.78
CA MET A 172 12.21 -2.22 -9.02
C MET A 172 13.06 -1.52 -10.08
N LYS A 173 13.60 -2.27 -11.07
CA LYS A 173 14.50 -1.74 -12.10
C LYS A 173 13.86 -0.47 -12.68
N GLY A 174 14.47 0.70 -12.42
CA GLY A 174 14.00 2.01 -12.89
C GLY A 174 13.44 2.97 -11.84
N HIS A 175 13.21 2.57 -10.59
CA HIS A 175 12.77 3.50 -9.53
C HIS A 175 13.97 4.24 -8.91
N SER A 176 13.87 5.56 -8.77
CA SER A 176 14.79 6.38 -7.98
C SER A 176 14.59 6.08 -6.49
N VAL A 177 15.68 5.79 -5.77
CA VAL A 177 15.63 5.33 -4.36
C VAL A 177 16.27 6.36 -3.43
N PHE A 178 15.50 6.83 -2.45
CA PHE A 178 15.99 7.58 -1.31
C PHE A 178 16.48 6.61 -0.22
N ARG A 179 17.72 6.76 0.24
CA ARG A 179 18.28 5.94 1.32
C ARG A 179 18.30 6.72 2.64
N GLY A 180 17.54 6.24 3.61
CA GLY A 180 17.40 6.85 4.93
C GLY A 180 17.91 5.98 6.06
N SER A 181 18.10 6.58 7.24
CA SER A 181 18.53 5.88 8.45
C SER A 181 17.48 6.02 9.55
N LEU A 182 17.03 4.88 10.10
CA LEU A 182 16.15 4.85 11.26
C LEU A 182 17.00 4.96 12.53
N ARG A 183 16.76 5.98 13.36
CA ARG A 183 17.54 6.25 14.58
C ARG A 183 16.70 6.95 15.64
N HIS A 184 17.00 6.69 16.90
CA HIS A 184 16.46 7.40 18.05
C HIS A 184 17.43 7.29 19.23
N CYS A 185 17.40 8.24 20.17
CA CYS A 185 18.25 8.21 21.36
C CYS A 185 17.92 7.03 22.30
N ASN A 186 16.64 6.66 22.36
CA ASN A 186 16.20 5.45 23.06
C ASN A 186 16.56 4.18 22.25
N ARG A 187 17.45 3.35 22.81
CA ARG A 187 17.90 2.08 22.20
C ARG A 187 16.77 1.03 22.03
N LYS A 188 15.61 1.23 22.65
CA LYS A 188 14.42 0.38 22.49
C LYS A 188 13.50 0.83 21.35
N ALA A 189 13.68 2.02 20.78
CA ALA A 189 12.76 2.55 19.77
C ALA A 189 12.59 1.65 18.54
N LEU A 190 13.63 0.89 18.17
CA LEU A 190 13.61 -0.02 17.03
C LEU A 190 13.67 -1.51 17.44
N ARG A 191 13.51 -1.81 18.75
CA ARG A 191 13.62 -3.17 19.30
C ARG A 191 12.35 -3.52 20.09
N CYS A 192 11.83 -4.74 19.91
CA CYS A 192 10.54 -5.15 20.47
C CYS A 192 9.40 -4.12 20.19
N VAL A 193 9.30 -3.63 18.96
CA VAL A 193 8.27 -2.69 18.52
C VAL A 193 6.94 -3.40 18.32
N LYS A 194 5.89 -2.95 19.00
CA LYS A 194 4.51 -3.47 18.90
C LYS A 194 3.80 -2.95 17.65
N SER A 195 3.97 -1.66 17.36
CA SER A 195 3.33 -1.00 16.24
C SER A 195 4.20 0.13 15.67
N ILE A 196 3.92 0.52 14.42
CA ILE A 196 4.49 1.72 13.81
C ILE A 196 3.40 2.64 13.31
N ILE A 197 3.74 3.92 13.19
CA ILE A 197 2.97 4.92 12.45
C ILE A 197 3.86 5.49 11.36
N VAL A 198 3.39 5.41 10.12
CA VAL A 198 3.93 6.14 8.98
C VAL A 198 3.03 7.35 8.74
N ARG A 199 3.52 8.53 9.10
CA ARG A 199 2.82 9.80 8.89
C ARG A 199 3.25 10.43 7.57
N ILE A 200 2.34 10.55 6.63
CA ILE A 200 2.50 11.33 5.41
C ILE A 200 2.28 12.80 5.76
N GLN A 201 3.32 13.62 5.62
CA GLN A 201 3.32 15.04 5.99
C GLN A 201 3.15 15.99 4.79
N ASN A 202 3.53 15.55 3.59
CA ASN A 202 3.43 16.39 2.39
C ASN A 202 3.24 15.53 1.13
N THR A 203 2.71 16.15 0.09
CA THR A 203 2.43 15.58 -1.23
C THR A 203 2.93 16.51 -2.31
N ALA A 204 3.33 15.97 -3.45
CA ALA A 204 3.56 16.76 -4.65
C ALA A 204 2.25 17.43 -5.10
N GLU A 205 2.34 18.67 -5.60
CA GLU A 205 1.24 19.37 -6.29
C GLU A 205 -0.08 19.50 -5.51
N ARG A 206 -0.03 19.47 -4.16
CA ARG A 206 -1.22 19.51 -3.27
C ARG A 206 -2.27 18.41 -3.57
N GLY A 207 -1.84 17.27 -4.10
CA GLY A 207 -2.70 16.10 -4.32
C GLY A 207 -3.08 15.33 -3.05
N PRO A 208 -3.86 14.24 -3.18
CA PRO A 208 -4.14 13.35 -2.06
C PRO A 208 -2.86 12.62 -1.60
N PRO A 209 -2.76 12.25 -0.31
CA PRO A 209 -1.66 11.45 0.21
C PRO A 209 -1.72 10.01 -0.31
N VAL A 210 -0.59 9.48 -0.73
CA VAL A 210 -0.50 8.15 -1.35
C VAL A 210 0.68 7.35 -0.79
N LEU A 211 0.51 6.03 -0.77
CA LEU A 211 1.57 5.07 -0.47
C LEU A 211 1.26 3.78 -1.23
N HIS A 212 2.08 3.45 -2.22
CA HIS A 212 1.84 2.26 -3.05
C HIS A 212 2.21 0.96 -2.33
N CYS A 213 3.31 0.98 -1.57
CA CYS A 213 3.82 -0.20 -0.88
C CYS A 213 4.43 0.21 0.46
N LEU A 214 4.25 -0.63 1.48
CA LEU A 214 4.89 -0.54 2.78
C LEU A 214 5.37 -1.92 3.18
N GLU A 215 6.67 -2.09 3.36
CA GLU A 215 7.27 -3.31 3.87
C GLU A 215 8.09 -3.02 5.13
N VAL A 216 7.85 -3.80 6.19
CA VAL A 216 8.59 -3.68 7.44
C VAL A 216 9.34 -4.98 7.68
N TRP A 217 10.66 -4.92 7.52
CA TRP A 217 11.53 -6.07 7.60
C TRP A 217 12.24 -6.15 8.94
N GLY A 218 12.30 -7.37 9.48
CA GLY A 218 12.99 -7.63 10.74
C GLY A 218 12.93 -9.08 11.19
N GLN A 219 12.96 -9.25 12.51
CA GLN A 219 12.80 -10.52 13.22
C GLN A 219 11.84 -10.33 14.41
N PRO A 220 11.19 -11.40 14.90
CA PRO A 220 10.42 -11.30 16.15
C PRO A 220 11.33 -10.81 17.29
N GLY A 221 10.77 -10.10 18.27
CA GLY A 221 11.50 -9.71 19.46
C GLY A 221 11.96 -10.95 20.22
N ILE A 222 13.11 -10.87 20.90
CA ILE A 222 13.67 -12.01 21.64
C ILE A 222 12.74 -12.54 22.75
N SER A 223 11.89 -11.66 23.29
CA SER A 223 10.83 -11.94 24.27
C SER A 223 9.68 -12.80 23.71
N THR A 224 9.54 -12.88 22.38
CA THR A 224 8.45 -13.62 21.74
C THR A 224 8.54 -15.11 22.06
N ASN A 225 7.42 -15.71 22.47
CA ASN A 225 7.26 -17.13 22.73
C ASN A 225 7.85 -18.01 21.60
N LYS A 226 8.64 -19.04 21.96
CA LYS A 226 9.32 -19.93 21.01
C LYS A 226 8.37 -20.64 20.04
N ASN A 227 7.20 -21.09 20.51
CA ASN A 227 6.21 -21.76 19.66
C ASN A 227 5.60 -20.78 18.67
N LYS A 228 5.23 -19.58 19.13
CA LYS A 228 4.67 -18.53 18.26
C LYS A 228 5.68 -18.10 17.19
N ARG A 229 6.95 -17.94 17.57
CA ARG A 229 8.05 -17.65 16.65
C ARG A 229 8.21 -18.74 15.58
N ARG A 230 8.14 -20.03 15.97
CA ARG A 230 8.24 -21.16 15.02
C ARG A 230 7.06 -21.17 14.06
N GLU A 231 5.86 -20.89 14.56
CA GLU A 231 4.64 -20.77 13.75
C GLU A 231 4.78 -19.65 12.71
N LEU A 232 5.14 -18.43 13.12
CA LEU A 232 5.34 -17.28 12.22
C LEU A 232 6.41 -17.57 11.16
N LEU A 233 7.51 -18.20 11.55
CA LEU A 233 8.57 -18.56 10.61
C LEU A 233 8.08 -19.59 9.58
N LYS A 234 7.32 -20.60 10.02
CA LYS A 234 6.73 -21.59 9.12
C LYS A 234 5.74 -20.94 8.14
N GLN A 235 4.88 -20.05 8.63
CA GLN A 235 3.95 -19.27 7.80
C GLN A 235 4.69 -18.42 6.76
N TRP A 236 5.72 -17.68 7.18
CA TRP A 236 6.52 -16.84 6.28
C TRP A 236 7.26 -17.65 5.21
N MET A 237 7.90 -18.76 5.59
CA MET A 237 8.64 -19.62 4.64
C MET A 237 7.70 -20.32 3.64
N ALA A 238 6.48 -20.65 4.05
CA ALA A 238 5.46 -21.25 3.18
C ALA A 238 4.72 -20.20 2.32
N TYR A 239 4.81 -18.92 2.68
CA TYR A 239 4.11 -17.85 1.99
C TYR A 239 4.72 -17.60 0.62
N LYS A 240 3.91 -17.82 -0.42
CA LYS A 240 4.18 -17.36 -1.76
C LYS A 240 3.35 -16.10 -1.96
N PRO A 241 3.95 -14.93 -2.20
CA PRO A 241 3.17 -13.76 -2.54
C PRO A 241 2.32 -14.10 -3.76
N VAL A 242 1.02 -13.83 -3.68
CA VAL A 242 0.14 -13.95 -4.82
C VAL A 242 0.69 -12.98 -5.86
N ALA A 243 1.41 -13.50 -6.86
CA ALA A 243 1.71 -12.73 -8.05
C ALA A 243 0.38 -12.22 -8.54
N VAL A 244 0.25 -10.90 -8.77
CA VAL A 244 -0.97 -10.28 -9.29
C VAL A 244 -1.42 -11.10 -10.49
N VAL A 245 -2.40 -11.97 -10.27
CA VAL A 245 -3.01 -12.75 -11.32
C VAL A 245 -3.86 -11.72 -12.03
N LYS A 246 -3.38 -11.22 -13.18
CA LYS A 246 -4.27 -10.60 -14.17
C LYS A 246 -5.47 -11.56 -14.29
N PRO A 247 -6.71 -11.11 -14.09
CA PRO A 247 -7.86 -12.01 -13.90
C PRO A 247 -7.84 -13.10 -14.95
N VAL A 248 -7.72 -14.35 -14.48
CA VAL A 248 -7.79 -15.54 -15.34
C VAL A 248 -9.24 -15.66 -15.75
N VAL A 249 -9.53 -15.23 -16.97
CA VAL A 249 -10.68 -15.76 -17.73
C VAL A 249 -10.53 -17.29 -17.80
N PRO A 250 -11.57 -18.09 -17.50
CA PRO A 250 -11.47 -19.53 -17.45
C PRO A 250 -10.91 -20.08 -18.77
N ARG A 251 -9.71 -20.68 -18.74
CA ARG A 251 -9.13 -21.37 -19.89
C ARG A 251 -9.60 -22.82 -19.90
N LEU A 252 -10.43 -23.15 -20.88
CA LEU A 252 -10.91 -24.49 -21.22
C LEU A 252 -9.86 -25.30 -22.00
N TYR A 253 -8.67 -25.59 -21.47
CA TYR A 253 -7.88 -26.75 -21.94
C TYR A 253 -6.64 -27.01 -21.08
N ASN A 254 -6.45 -28.29 -20.76
CA ASN A 254 -5.32 -28.84 -20.04
C ASN A 254 -4.01 -28.71 -20.83
N SER A 255 -2.93 -28.34 -20.16
CA SER A 255 -1.60 -28.96 -20.32
C SER A 255 -0.68 -28.54 -19.17
N ASN A 256 -0.06 -29.54 -18.55
CA ASN A 256 0.82 -29.43 -17.38
C ASN A 256 2.25 -28.96 -17.77
N PRO A 257 3.11 -28.63 -16.78
CA PRO A 257 4.28 -27.77 -16.97
C PRO A 257 5.59 -28.57 -17.14
N GLU A 258 6.58 -27.99 -17.81
CA GLU A 258 7.99 -28.34 -17.59
C GLU A 258 8.93 -27.12 -17.57
N GLU A 259 9.96 -27.27 -16.74
CA GLU A 259 10.88 -26.27 -16.22
C GLU A 259 12.15 -26.07 -17.06
N ASN A 260 12.86 -24.98 -16.73
CA ASN A 260 14.32 -24.83 -16.58
C ASN A 260 15.13 -23.98 -17.59
N LYS A 261 15.62 -22.86 -17.01
CA LYS A 261 17.02 -22.37 -16.91
C LYS A 261 17.70 -21.60 -18.07
N THR A 262 17.91 -20.29 -17.79
CA THR A 262 19.17 -19.48 -17.77
C THR A 262 20.17 -19.62 -18.96
N GLU A 263 20.82 -18.59 -19.56
CA GLU A 263 21.44 -17.34 -19.08
C GLU A 263 21.74 -16.34 -20.24
N LYS A 264 21.71 -15.02 -19.93
CA LYS A 264 22.69 -13.93 -20.21
C LYS A 264 23.19 -13.64 -21.66
N SER A 265 23.59 -12.44 -22.08
CA SER A 265 23.52 -11.03 -21.68
C SER A 265 24.54 -10.32 -22.60
N HIS A 266 24.15 -9.32 -23.41
CA HIS A 266 25.00 -8.14 -23.74
C HIS A 266 24.39 -7.14 -24.75
N ASN A 267 23.26 -7.43 -25.40
CA ASN A 267 22.74 -6.57 -26.49
C ASN A 267 21.54 -5.66 -26.13
N GLU A 268 21.01 -5.69 -24.91
CA GLU A 268 19.74 -4.98 -24.59
C GLU A 268 19.89 -3.47 -24.30
N GLU A 269 21.10 -2.96 -24.05
CA GLU A 269 21.24 -1.60 -23.53
C GLU A 269 21.14 -0.49 -24.61
N LEU A 270 21.41 -0.83 -25.87
CA LEU A 270 21.22 0.09 -27.00
C LEU A 270 19.81 0.01 -27.61
N ILE A 271 19.15 -1.14 -27.47
CA ILE A 271 17.81 -1.39 -28.03
C ILE A 271 16.70 -0.76 -27.13
N ASN A 272 16.94 -0.64 -25.83
CA ASN A 272 15.93 -0.12 -24.88
C ASN A 272 15.72 1.41 -24.91
N ARG A 273 16.59 2.19 -25.57
CA ARG A 273 16.45 3.66 -25.62
C ARG A 273 15.60 4.15 -26.80
N GLU A 274 15.35 3.29 -27.77
CA GLU A 274 14.56 3.58 -28.98
C GLU A 274 13.22 2.81 -29.00
N LEU A 275 13.05 1.86 -28.07
CA LEU A 275 11.80 1.14 -27.82
C LEU A 275 11.04 1.72 -26.62
N LEU A 276 9.85 2.26 -26.89
CA LEU A 276 8.67 2.27 -26.00
C LEU A 276 8.39 3.51 -25.13
N GLU A 277 8.65 4.74 -25.59
CA GLU A 277 7.74 5.82 -25.18
C GLU A 277 6.45 5.69 -26.01
N VAL A 278 5.39 5.18 -25.39
CA VAL A 278 4.06 5.17 -26.01
C VAL A 278 3.59 6.62 -26.09
N PRO A 279 3.30 7.17 -27.29
CA PRO A 279 2.84 8.54 -27.43
C PRO A 279 1.61 8.83 -26.57
N GLU A 280 1.56 10.00 -25.94
CA GLU A 280 0.46 10.38 -25.04
C GLU A 280 -0.92 10.29 -25.69
N ASP A 281 -1.03 10.62 -26.98
CA ASP A 281 -2.27 10.50 -27.76
C ASP A 281 -2.84 9.07 -27.79
N PHE A 282 -2.02 8.05 -27.52
CA PHE A 282 -2.45 6.66 -27.57
C PHE A 282 -3.05 6.21 -26.24
N LEU A 283 -2.89 7.02 -25.20
CA LEU A 283 -3.37 6.74 -23.86
C LEU A 283 -4.78 7.31 -23.69
N ASP A 284 -5.63 6.51 -23.05
CA ASP A 284 -6.95 6.93 -22.62
C ASP A 284 -6.81 8.02 -21.55
N PRO A 285 -7.44 9.20 -21.68
CA PRO A 285 -7.23 10.31 -20.75
C PRO A 285 -7.76 10.08 -19.33
N LEU A 286 -8.65 9.11 -19.11
CA LEU A 286 -9.20 8.81 -17.77
C LEU A 286 -8.47 7.64 -17.09
N THR A 287 -7.99 6.67 -17.86
CA THR A 287 -7.35 5.45 -17.33
C THR A 287 -5.85 5.41 -17.53
N CYS A 288 -5.30 6.25 -18.39
CA CYS A 288 -3.89 6.28 -18.80
C CYS A 288 -3.37 4.95 -19.39
N ASP A 289 -4.28 4.08 -19.85
CA ASP A 289 -3.97 2.83 -20.54
C ASP A 289 -3.98 3.05 -22.06
N VAL A 290 -3.25 2.24 -22.83
CA VAL A 290 -3.27 2.32 -24.31
C VAL A 290 -4.67 1.98 -24.83
N MET A 291 -5.28 2.91 -25.59
CA MET A 291 -6.60 2.72 -26.17
C MET A 291 -6.61 1.53 -27.13
N THR A 292 -7.56 0.63 -26.95
CA THR A 292 -7.77 -0.52 -27.82
C THR A 292 -8.80 -0.21 -28.90
N VAL A 293 -9.87 0.50 -28.51
CA VAL A 293 -10.96 0.96 -29.36
C VAL A 293 -11.20 2.44 -29.05
N PRO A 294 -10.40 3.35 -29.62
CA PRO A 294 -10.56 4.78 -29.37
C PRO A 294 -11.86 5.28 -29.99
N LEU A 295 -12.70 5.90 -29.17
CA LEU A 295 -13.90 6.62 -29.57
C LEU A 295 -13.63 8.12 -29.50
N LEU A 296 -13.92 8.84 -30.58
CA LEU A 296 -13.95 10.28 -30.63
C LEU A 296 -15.29 10.77 -30.07
N LEU A 297 -15.22 11.55 -28.99
CA LEU A 297 -16.39 12.17 -28.38
C LEU A 297 -16.76 13.47 -29.11
N PRO A 298 -18.02 13.95 -28.97
CA PRO A 298 -18.43 15.25 -29.50
C PRO A 298 -17.62 16.44 -28.98
N SER A 299 -16.98 16.31 -27.80
CA SER A 299 -16.03 17.29 -27.25
C SER A 299 -14.71 17.37 -28.02
N GLY A 300 -14.43 16.43 -28.92
CA GLY A 300 -13.16 16.32 -29.65
C GLY A 300 -12.10 15.47 -28.94
N ASN A 301 -12.36 15.03 -27.71
CA ASN A 301 -11.47 14.13 -26.98
C ASN A 301 -11.65 12.67 -27.43
N SER A 302 -10.56 11.90 -27.42
CA SER A 302 -10.60 10.45 -27.64
C SER A 302 -10.53 9.70 -26.32
N ILE A 303 -11.30 8.63 -26.20
CA ILE A 303 -11.36 7.78 -25.00
C ILE A 303 -11.55 6.31 -25.44
N ASP A 304 -11.09 5.33 -24.67
CA ASP A 304 -11.37 3.93 -24.96
C ASP A 304 -12.86 3.63 -24.75
N ALA A 305 -13.43 2.79 -25.62
CA ALA A 305 -14.83 2.39 -25.56
C ALA A 305 -15.22 1.81 -24.20
N HIS A 306 -14.37 0.95 -23.62
CA HIS A 306 -14.67 0.32 -22.32
C HIS A 306 -14.63 1.33 -21.17
N THR A 307 -13.77 2.35 -21.27
CA THR A 307 -13.73 3.44 -20.31
C THR A 307 -15.02 4.26 -20.35
N LEU A 308 -15.52 4.56 -21.54
CA LEU A 308 -16.78 5.28 -21.71
C LEU A 308 -17.98 4.48 -21.19
N ASP A 309 -18.04 3.18 -21.47
CA ASP A 309 -19.10 2.28 -20.98
C ASP A 309 -19.13 2.26 -19.45
N ARG A 310 -17.96 2.18 -18.80
CA ARG A 310 -17.84 2.20 -17.35
C ARG A 310 -18.31 3.53 -16.76
N TYR A 311 -17.96 4.64 -17.39
CA TYR A 311 -18.41 5.97 -16.98
C TYR A 311 -19.94 6.09 -17.07
N ILE A 312 -20.53 5.70 -18.21
CA ILE A 312 -21.99 5.75 -18.41
C ILE A 312 -22.71 4.85 -17.40
N ALA A 313 -22.21 3.63 -17.18
CA ALA A 313 -22.78 2.72 -16.18
C ALA A 313 -22.73 3.32 -14.77
N GLY A 314 -21.62 4.00 -14.43
CA GLY A 314 -21.48 4.75 -13.19
C GLY A 314 -22.51 5.87 -13.06
N GLU A 315 -22.62 6.76 -14.05
CA GLU A 315 -23.57 7.88 -14.04
C GLU A 315 -25.03 7.40 -14.00
N ALA A 316 -25.34 6.27 -14.65
CA ALA A 316 -26.67 5.66 -14.63
C ALA A 316 -27.11 5.22 -13.22
N THR A 317 -26.19 4.83 -12.33
CA THR A 317 -26.53 4.53 -10.92
C THR A 317 -27.06 5.76 -10.17
N TRP A 318 -26.71 6.96 -10.63
CA TRP A 318 -27.20 8.23 -10.11
C TRP A 318 -28.39 8.79 -10.91
N GLY A 319 -28.96 7.98 -11.82
CA GLY A 319 -30.07 8.38 -12.69
C GLY A 319 -29.71 9.40 -13.77
N ARG A 320 -28.41 9.63 -14.02
CA ARG A 320 -27.95 10.58 -15.02
C ARG A 320 -27.91 9.93 -16.41
N PRO A 321 -28.26 10.67 -17.47
CA PRO A 321 -28.21 10.14 -18.83
C PRO A 321 -26.76 9.99 -19.31
N ALA A 322 -26.53 9.12 -20.29
CA ALA A 322 -25.23 8.97 -20.93
C ALA A 322 -24.71 10.33 -21.45
N SER A 323 -23.51 10.71 -21.03
CA SER A 323 -22.92 12.03 -21.26
C SER A 323 -21.43 11.94 -21.56
N ASP A 324 -20.93 13.02 -22.16
CA ASP A 324 -19.51 13.20 -22.42
C ASP A 324 -18.75 13.40 -21.09
N PRO A 325 -17.76 12.56 -20.73
CA PRO A 325 -17.07 12.64 -19.44
C PRO A 325 -16.30 13.93 -19.18
N PHE A 326 -15.93 14.67 -20.23
CA PHE A 326 -15.11 15.89 -20.11
C PHE A 326 -15.95 17.16 -20.01
N THR A 327 -17.18 17.13 -20.53
CA THR A 327 -18.07 18.30 -20.58
C THR A 327 -19.37 18.11 -19.79
N GLY A 328 -19.72 16.87 -19.44
CA GLY A 328 -20.98 16.51 -18.80
C GLY A 328 -22.21 16.64 -19.71
N VAL A 329 -22.02 16.94 -21.00
CA VAL A 329 -23.13 17.15 -21.94
C VAL A 329 -23.73 15.80 -22.35
N PRO A 330 -25.05 15.59 -22.19
CA PRO A 330 -25.69 14.34 -22.59
C PRO A 330 -25.60 14.08 -24.09
N PHE A 331 -25.38 12.83 -24.49
CA PHE A 331 -25.37 12.42 -25.89
C PHE A 331 -26.81 12.46 -26.45
N ARG A 332 -27.16 13.53 -27.19
CA ARG A 332 -28.48 13.73 -27.81
C ARG A 332 -28.34 14.33 -29.21
N GLY A 333 -29.31 14.05 -30.08
CA GLY A 333 -29.49 14.76 -31.37
C GLY A 333 -28.30 14.66 -32.34
N GLY A 334 -27.72 13.47 -32.50
CA GLY A 334 -26.60 13.23 -33.43
C GLY A 334 -25.20 13.48 -32.85
N LYS A 335 -25.09 14.00 -31.62
CA LYS A 335 -23.82 14.12 -30.88
C LYS A 335 -23.55 12.83 -30.12
N GLN A 336 -23.10 11.79 -30.82
CA GLN A 336 -22.73 10.50 -30.23
C GLN A 336 -21.23 10.24 -30.39
N PRO A 337 -20.63 9.45 -29.49
CA PRO A 337 -19.29 8.91 -29.68
C PRO A 337 -19.19 8.17 -31.01
N ALA A 338 -18.12 8.40 -31.76
CA ALA A 338 -17.86 7.73 -33.03
C ALA A 338 -16.47 7.08 -33.03
N PRO A 339 -16.23 5.97 -33.74
CA PRO A 339 -14.91 5.36 -33.81
C PRO A 339 -13.83 6.32 -34.34
N ASN A 340 -12.72 6.48 -33.61
CA ASN A 340 -11.56 7.25 -34.06
C ASN A 340 -10.62 6.37 -34.90
N VAL A 341 -11.00 6.13 -36.15
CA VAL A 341 -10.28 5.24 -37.09
C VAL A 341 -8.84 5.71 -37.32
N ALA A 342 -8.60 7.02 -37.39
CA ALA A 342 -7.28 7.59 -37.63
C ALA A 342 -6.31 7.31 -36.45
N LEU A 343 -6.80 7.48 -35.22
CA LEU A 343 -6.02 7.18 -34.02
C LEU A 343 -5.78 5.68 -33.87
N LYS A 344 -6.81 4.86 -34.14
CA LYS A 344 -6.70 3.41 -34.15
C LYS A 344 -5.63 2.91 -35.13
N ALA A 345 -5.60 3.45 -36.35
CA ALA A 345 -4.59 3.09 -37.34
C ALA A 345 -3.15 3.42 -36.89
N ARG A 346 -2.97 4.52 -36.14
CA ARG A 346 -1.66 4.90 -35.55
C ARG A 346 -1.24 3.93 -34.44
N ILE A 347 -2.17 3.60 -33.54
CA ILE A 347 -1.97 2.63 -32.44
C ILE A 347 -1.60 1.26 -33.01
N ASP A 348 -2.36 0.78 -34.00
CA ASP A 348 -2.13 -0.53 -34.62
C ASP A 348 -0.80 -0.57 -35.38
N ARG A 349 -0.44 0.50 -36.09
CA ARG A 349 0.86 0.61 -36.77
C ARG A 349 2.02 0.52 -35.77
N GLN A 350 1.91 1.18 -34.62
CA GLN A 350 2.94 1.11 -33.59
C GLN A 350 2.99 -0.29 -32.97
N ALA A 351 1.84 -0.92 -32.68
CA ALA A 351 1.79 -2.29 -32.18
C ALA A 351 2.43 -3.29 -33.17
N LEU A 352 2.18 -3.11 -34.47
CA LEU A 352 2.84 -3.90 -35.53
C LEU A 352 4.34 -3.62 -35.60
N HIS A 353 4.76 -2.35 -35.56
CA HIS A 353 6.17 -1.99 -35.57
C HIS A 353 6.94 -2.63 -34.40
N LEU A 354 6.35 -2.58 -33.20
CA LEU A 354 6.89 -3.23 -32.01
C LEU A 354 6.93 -4.75 -32.18
N SER A 355 5.86 -5.36 -32.73
CA SER A 355 5.85 -6.81 -32.99
C SER A 355 6.95 -7.25 -33.96
N HIS A 356 7.27 -6.44 -34.97
CA HIS A 356 8.34 -6.69 -35.92
C HIS A 356 9.74 -6.54 -35.28
N LEU A 357 9.93 -5.60 -34.35
CA LEU A 357 11.22 -5.42 -33.68
C LEU A 357 11.59 -6.60 -32.77
N TYR A 358 10.59 -7.35 -32.28
CA TYR A 358 10.79 -8.59 -31.51
C TYR A 358 10.89 -9.87 -32.39
N ILE A 359 10.84 -9.74 -33.72
CA ILE A 359 10.99 -10.84 -34.68
C ILE A 359 12.14 -10.50 -35.66
N GLY A 360 13.39 -10.60 -35.19
CA GLY A 360 14.60 -10.53 -36.03
C GLY A 360 15.03 -11.91 -36.58
N PRO A 361 15.79 -11.98 -37.70
CA PRO A 361 15.92 -13.18 -38.51
C PRO A 361 17.07 -14.08 -38.04
N SER A 362 16.83 -14.93 -37.05
CA SER A 362 17.51 -16.23 -36.89
C SER A 362 17.09 -16.88 -35.58
N LEU A 363 15.97 -17.60 -35.61
CA LEU A 363 15.71 -18.90 -34.97
C LEU A 363 14.21 -19.22 -35.22
N ARG A 364 13.94 -20.41 -35.73
CA ARG A 364 12.66 -20.82 -36.32
C ARG A 364 11.65 -21.36 -35.28
N PRO A 365 10.44 -21.80 -35.67
CA PRO A 365 9.19 -21.11 -35.39
C PRO A 365 8.37 -21.88 -34.33
N HIS A 366 8.02 -21.28 -33.20
CA HIS A 366 6.95 -21.80 -32.35
C HIS A 366 5.92 -20.70 -32.09
N SER A 367 4.95 -20.67 -33.00
CA SER A 367 3.56 -20.18 -32.86
C SER A 367 3.34 -18.83 -32.17
N LEU A 368 3.86 -17.77 -32.77
CA LEU A 368 3.41 -16.39 -32.55
C LEU A 368 2.51 -15.94 -33.71
N TYR A 369 1.42 -16.67 -33.91
CA TYR A 369 0.21 -16.25 -34.62
C TYR A 369 -0.88 -16.98 -33.83
N VAL A 370 -1.72 -16.30 -33.04
CA VAL A 370 -2.95 -15.65 -33.49
C VAL A 370 -3.38 -14.73 -32.35
N TYR A 371 -3.35 -13.39 -32.51
CA TYR A 371 -4.19 -12.49 -31.69
C TYR A 371 -4.47 -11.11 -32.32
N TYR A 372 -4.19 -10.91 -33.60
CA TYR A 372 -4.43 -9.61 -34.25
C TYR A 372 -4.98 -9.68 -35.67
N ILE A 373 -5.89 -10.61 -35.95
CA ILE A 373 -6.86 -10.47 -37.04
C ILE A 373 -8.11 -11.19 -36.58
N TYR A 374 -9.15 -10.47 -36.16
CA TYR A 374 -10.59 -10.78 -36.29
C TYR A 374 -11.37 -9.81 -35.42
N SER A 375 -11.81 -8.70 -36.02
CA SER A 375 -13.04 -7.97 -35.68
C SER A 375 -13.26 -6.94 -36.79
N PHE A 376 -13.84 -7.41 -37.89
CA PHE A 376 -14.81 -6.60 -38.64
C PHE A 376 -16.17 -6.79 -37.97
#